data_AF-A0A3B8TDJ9-F1
#
_entry.id   AF-A0A3B8TDJ9-F1
#
_cell.length_a   1.000
_cell.length_b   1.000
_cell.length_c   1.000
_cell.angle_alpha   90.00
_cell.angle_beta   90.00
_cell.angle_gamma   90.00
#
_symmetry.space_group_name_H-M   'P 1'
#
loop_
_entity.id
_entity.type
_entity.pdbx_description
1 polymer ?
#
loop_
_entity_poly.entity_id
_entity_poly.type
_entity_poly.pdbx_seq_one_letter_code
_entity_poly.pdbx_strand_id
1 'polypeptide(L)'
;MLRLTDIKLPLDHDEQALELAILSKLNIPKSQLVSFEMFKRGYDARNNKNIQLIYTLDVNVTEPEALLVQFSQDQHVRATPDMTYKFVGHAPEDLNERPVVVGLGPCGLFAALILAQMGFKPIVLERGKEVRQRTKDTFGFWRKQPLNPESNVQFGEGGAGTFSDGKLYSQVKDRKHYGRKVLHEFVKAGAPEEIMYVSKPHIGTFKLVNM
;
A
#
# COMPACT_ATOMS: atom_id res chain seq x y z
N MET A 1 19.00 -8.28 1.01
CA MET A 1 17.91 -8.70 0.12
C MET A 1 18.18 -8.26 -1.31
N LEU A 2 17.79 -9.08 -2.27
CA LEU A 2 17.88 -8.82 -3.70
C LEU A 2 16.47 -8.59 -4.27
N ARG A 3 16.32 -7.64 -5.17
CA ARG A 3 15.10 -7.45 -5.95
C ARG A 3 15.24 -8.12 -7.30
N LEU A 4 14.39 -9.10 -7.56
CA LEU A 4 14.20 -9.73 -8.86
C LEU A 4 13.02 -9.09 -9.57
N THR A 5 13.21 -8.64 -10.81
CA THR A 5 12.13 -8.03 -11.62
C THR A 5 11.87 -8.85 -12.89
N ASP A 6 10.71 -8.64 -13.52
CA ASP A 6 10.31 -9.30 -14.77
C ASP A 6 10.27 -10.84 -14.70
N ILE A 7 9.98 -11.40 -13.53
CA ILE A 7 9.71 -12.84 -13.38
C ILE A 7 8.34 -13.13 -13.96
N LYS A 8 8.28 -13.92 -15.03
CA LYS A 8 7.05 -14.24 -15.76
C LYS A 8 6.62 -15.67 -15.46
N LEU A 9 5.37 -15.84 -15.08
CA LEU A 9 4.76 -17.15 -14.86
C LEU A 9 3.36 -17.21 -15.51
N PRO A 10 2.92 -18.39 -15.97
CA PRO A 10 1.55 -18.61 -16.42
C PRO A 10 0.51 -18.19 -15.37
N LEU A 11 -0.68 -17.78 -15.81
CA LEU A 11 -1.76 -17.38 -14.91
C LEU A 11 -2.12 -18.47 -13.87
N ASP A 12 -2.03 -19.73 -14.27
CA ASP A 12 -2.41 -20.95 -13.55
C ASP A 12 -1.20 -21.70 -12.95
N HIS A 13 -0.03 -21.06 -12.85
CA HIS A 13 1.12 -21.62 -12.12
C HIS A 13 0.77 -22.02 -10.68
N ASP A 14 1.44 -23.06 -10.19
CA ASP A 14 1.35 -23.48 -8.80
C ASP A 14 2.14 -22.56 -7.85
N GLU A 15 1.98 -22.77 -6.55
CA GLU A 15 2.65 -21.98 -5.51
C GLU A 15 4.18 -22.17 -5.51
N GLN A 16 4.68 -23.31 -6.01
CA GLN A 16 6.11 -23.63 -6.02
C GLN A 16 6.84 -22.93 -7.16
N ALA A 17 6.14 -22.56 -8.24
CA ALA A 17 6.72 -21.97 -9.42
C ALA A 17 7.47 -20.65 -9.14
N LEU A 18 7.06 -19.86 -8.13
CA LEU A 18 7.79 -18.66 -7.71
C LEU A 18 9.15 -19.03 -7.10
N GLU A 19 9.18 -20.00 -6.18
CA GLU A 19 10.42 -20.48 -5.57
C GLU A 19 11.36 -21.03 -6.66
N LEU A 20 10.86 -21.89 -7.54
CA LEU A 20 11.64 -22.47 -8.64
C LEU A 20 12.17 -21.40 -9.60
N ALA A 21 11.38 -20.37 -9.90
CA ALA A 21 11.82 -19.25 -10.74
C ALA A 21 12.93 -18.45 -10.06
N ILE A 22 12.88 -18.24 -8.74
CA ILE A 22 13.96 -17.59 -7.98
C ILE A 22 15.23 -18.42 -8.04
N LEU A 23 15.15 -19.71 -7.71
CA LEU A 23 16.29 -20.63 -7.69
C LEU A 23 16.95 -20.73 -9.07
N SER A 24 16.14 -20.85 -10.12
CA SER A 24 16.61 -20.89 -11.51
C SER A 24 17.23 -19.56 -11.94
N LYS A 25 16.63 -18.41 -11.57
CA LYS A 25 17.13 -17.09 -11.97
C LYS A 25 18.47 -16.76 -11.31
N LEU A 26 18.61 -17.09 -10.02
CA LEU A 26 19.82 -16.82 -9.25
C LEU A 26 20.88 -17.94 -9.36
N ASN A 27 20.51 -19.10 -9.94
CA ASN A 27 21.35 -20.30 -10.02
C ASN A 27 21.90 -20.73 -8.65
N ILE A 28 21.02 -20.78 -7.65
CA ILE A 28 21.34 -21.15 -6.27
C ILE A 28 20.58 -22.40 -5.83
N PRO A 29 21.15 -23.22 -4.92
CA PRO A 29 20.41 -24.29 -4.28
C PRO A 29 19.36 -23.74 -3.30
N LYS A 30 18.31 -24.52 -3.04
CA LYS A 30 17.24 -24.16 -2.09
C LYS A 30 17.77 -23.78 -0.70
N SER A 31 18.87 -24.39 -0.25
CA SER A 31 19.50 -24.09 1.04
C SER A 31 20.02 -22.65 1.18
N GLN A 32 20.25 -21.94 0.07
CA GLN A 32 20.68 -20.54 0.08
C GLN A 32 19.51 -19.55 0.04
N LEU A 33 18.28 -20.02 -0.23
CA LEU A 33 17.08 -19.19 -0.21
C LEU A 33 16.48 -19.18 1.20
N VAL A 34 16.56 -18.03 1.88
CA VAL A 34 16.06 -17.87 3.26
C VAL A 34 14.56 -17.57 3.25
N SER A 35 14.14 -16.60 2.45
CA SER A 35 12.74 -16.22 2.28
C SER A 35 12.58 -15.35 1.04
N PHE A 36 11.35 -15.13 0.59
CA PHE A 36 11.05 -14.12 -0.40
C PHE A 36 9.68 -13.50 -0.15
N GLU A 37 9.52 -12.26 -0.60
CA GLU A 37 8.29 -11.50 -0.47
C GLU A 37 7.89 -10.94 -1.84
N MET A 38 6.59 -10.87 -2.08
CA MET A 38 6.06 -10.29 -3.30
C MET A 38 6.09 -8.76 -3.17
N PHE A 39 6.96 -8.09 -3.93
CA PHE A 39 6.98 -6.64 -4.00
C PHE A 39 5.91 -6.11 -4.95
N LYS A 40 5.71 -6.78 -6.09
CA LYS A 40 4.70 -6.41 -7.09
C LYS A 40 4.23 -7.63 -7.88
N ARG A 41 2.94 -7.67 -8.23
CA ARG A 41 2.31 -8.58 -9.18
C ARG A 41 1.46 -7.81 -10.19
N GLY A 42 1.93 -7.80 -11.43
CA GLY A 42 1.21 -7.34 -12.61
C GLY A 42 0.75 -8.52 -13.47
N TYR A 43 0.19 -8.19 -14.63
CA TYR A 43 -0.19 -9.16 -15.64
C TYR A 43 -0.04 -8.57 -17.04
N ASP A 44 0.31 -9.41 -18.00
CA ASP A 44 0.19 -9.14 -19.42
C ASP A 44 -0.99 -9.94 -19.98
N ALA A 45 -2.06 -9.23 -20.34
CA ALA A 45 -3.28 -9.81 -20.90
C ALA A 45 -3.50 -9.41 -22.36
N ARG A 46 -2.45 -8.97 -23.08
CA ARG A 46 -2.56 -8.61 -24.50
C ARG A 46 -2.94 -9.80 -25.37
N ASN A 47 -2.50 -11.00 -24.99
CA ASN A 47 -2.96 -12.26 -25.57
C ASN A 47 -3.87 -12.97 -24.56
N ASN A 48 -5.18 -12.98 -24.83
CA ASN A 48 -6.17 -13.59 -23.94
C ASN A 48 -6.03 -15.11 -23.78
N LYS A 49 -5.32 -15.80 -24.69
CA LYS A 49 -5.02 -17.24 -24.59
C LYS A 49 -3.74 -17.54 -23.83
N ASN A 50 -2.91 -16.53 -23.57
CA ASN A 50 -1.62 -16.69 -22.90
C ASN A 50 -1.38 -15.51 -21.95
N ILE A 51 -2.20 -15.45 -20.90
CA ILE A 51 -2.06 -14.43 -19.86
C ILE A 51 -0.87 -14.81 -18.98
N GLN A 52 0.04 -13.86 -18.83
CA GLN A 52 1.25 -14.03 -18.01
C GLN A 52 1.18 -13.11 -16.80
N LEU A 53 1.48 -13.65 -15.62
CA LEU A 53 1.69 -12.85 -14.42
C LEU A 53 3.14 -12.39 -14.38
N ILE A 54 3.35 -11.13 -14.01
CA ILE A 54 4.67 -10.50 -13.97
C ILE A 54 4.96 -10.09 -12.54
N TYR A 55 6.01 -10.65 -11.97
CA TYR A 55 6.38 -10.45 -10.58
C TYR A 55 7.61 -9.58 -10.42
N THR A 56 7.62 -8.84 -9.31
CA THR A 56 8.82 -8.31 -8.69
C THR A 56 8.89 -8.89 -7.29
N LEU A 57 10.00 -9.53 -6.95
CA LEU A 57 10.20 -10.26 -5.71
C LEU A 57 11.38 -9.67 -4.96
N ASP A 58 11.21 -9.43 -3.67
CA ASP A 58 12.32 -9.14 -2.77
C ASP A 58 12.74 -10.46 -2.10
N VAL A 59 13.97 -10.89 -2.34
CA VAL A 59 14.49 -12.22 -2.01
C VAL A 59 15.58 -12.08 -0.96
N ASN A 60 15.47 -12.86 0.11
CA ASN A 60 16.47 -12.98 1.14
C ASN A 60 17.28 -14.27 0.92
N VAL A 61 18.60 -14.13 0.87
CA VAL A 61 19.55 -15.21 0.58
C VAL A 61 20.72 -15.12 1.55
N THR A 62 21.47 -16.21 1.72
CA THR A 62 22.60 -16.27 2.66
C THR A 62 23.80 -15.42 2.24
N GLU A 63 24.07 -15.32 0.93
CA GLU A 63 25.25 -14.63 0.38
C GLU A 63 24.86 -13.59 -0.70
N PRO A 64 24.13 -12.52 -0.34
CA PRO A 64 23.59 -11.57 -1.31
C PRO A 64 24.68 -10.76 -2.04
N GLU A 65 25.81 -10.46 -1.39
CA GLU A 65 26.89 -9.68 -2.00
C GLU A 65 27.56 -10.42 -3.17
N ALA A 66 27.81 -11.72 -3.00
CA ALA A 66 28.40 -12.56 -4.04
C ALA A 66 27.50 -12.62 -5.28
N LEU A 67 26.18 -12.78 -5.09
CA LEU A 67 25.21 -12.77 -6.17
C LEU A 67 25.11 -11.39 -6.85
N LEU A 68 25.21 -10.28 -6.12
CA LEU A 68 25.22 -8.95 -6.74
C LEU A 68 26.43 -8.73 -7.65
N VAL A 69 27.60 -9.26 -7.27
CA VAL A 69 28.80 -9.23 -8.10
C VAL A 69 28.60 -10.12 -9.33
N GLN A 70 28.11 -11.36 -9.14
CA GLN A 70 27.86 -12.31 -10.23
C GLN A 70 26.86 -11.76 -11.26
N PHE A 71 25.81 -11.08 -10.81
CA PHE A 71 24.73 -10.55 -11.64
C PHE A 71 24.85 -9.05 -11.92
N SER A 72 26.06 -8.47 -11.83
CA SER A 72 26.25 -7.01 -11.93
C SER A 72 25.77 -6.40 -13.27
N GLN A 73 25.71 -7.19 -14.34
CA GLN A 73 25.23 -6.79 -15.67
C GLN A 73 23.72 -7.07 -15.88
N ASP A 74 23.09 -7.85 -15.01
CA ASP A 74 21.68 -8.18 -15.12
C ASP A 74 20.83 -7.10 -14.45
N GLN A 75 20.13 -6.30 -15.25
CA GLN A 75 19.30 -5.22 -14.72
C GLN A 75 18.12 -5.71 -13.88
N HIS A 76 17.75 -6.98 -14.01
CA HIS A 76 16.65 -7.60 -13.31
C HIS A 76 17.03 -8.18 -11.96
N VAL A 77 18.32 -8.17 -11.59
CA VAL A 77 18.83 -8.60 -10.28
C VAL A 77 19.56 -7.43 -9.65
N ARG A 78 18.94 -6.78 -8.65
CA ARG A 78 19.55 -5.62 -7.99
C ARG A 78 19.43 -5.72 -6.47
N ALA A 79 20.17 -4.90 -5.75
CA ALA A 79 19.92 -4.73 -4.33
C ALA A 79 18.51 -4.14 -4.12
N THR A 80 17.75 -4.67 -3.17
CA THR A 80 16.46 -4.09 -2.78
C THR A 80 16.71 -2.68 -2.22
N PRO A 81 16.06 -1.62 -2.75
CA PRO A 81 16.24 -0.28 -2.21
C PRO A 81 15.63 -0.17 -0.82
N ASP A 82 16.21 0.70 0.02
CA ASP A 82 15.58 1.10 1.27
C ASP A 82 14.36 1.97 0.98
N MET A 83 13.18 1.40 1.20
CA MET A 83 11.88 2.06 1.01
C MET A 83 11.22 2.43 2.33
N THR A 84 11.95 2.37 3.45
CA THR A 84 11.40 2.74 4.75
C THR A 84 11.10 4.24 4.77
N TYR A 85 9.94 4.60 5.32
CA TYR A 85 9.57 6.00 5.48
C TYR A 85 10.53 6.70 6.45
N LYS A 86 11.10 7.82 6.02
CA LYS A 86 12.01 8.63 6.84
C LYS A 86 11.24 9.81 7.42
N PHE A 87 11.04 9.80 8.74
CA PHE A 87 10.48 10.94 9.46
C PHE A 87 11.45 12.13 9.33
N VAL A 88 10.92 13.31 9.00
CA VAL A 88 11.73 14.52 8.78
C VAL A 88 12.03 15.32 10.04
N GLY A 89 11.43 14.95 11.18
CA GLY A 89 11.63 15.62 12.45
C GLY A 89 10.77 15.01 13.56
N HIS A 90 10.87 15.58 14.75
CA HIS A 90 10.06 15.27 15.91
C HIS A 90 9.60 16.57 16.56
N ALA A 91 8.48 16.52 17.29
CA ALA A 91 8.02 17.65 18.07
C ALA A 91 9.06 18.01 19.14
N PRO A 92 9.35 19.30 19.35
CA PRO A 92 10.16 19.73 20.47
C PRO A 92 9.43 19.44 21.79
N GLU A 93 10.19 19.22 22.86
CA GLU A 93 9.63 18.85 24.17
C GLU A 93 8.69 19.92 24.75
N ASP A 94 8.98 21.19 24.45
CA ASP A 94 8.28 22.39 24.91
C ASP A 94 7.22 22.89 23.92
N LEU A 95 6.74 22.04 23.01
CA LEU A 95 5.69 22.40 22.06
C LEU A 95 4.38 22.74 22.78
N ASN A 96 4.07 24.03 22.89
CA ASN A 96 2.85 24.53 23.52
C ASN A 96 1.67 24.66 22.54
N GLU A 97 1.95 24.78 21.24
CA GLU A 97 0.93 24.93 20.20
C GLU A 97 0.74 23.64 19.41
N ARG A 98 -0.49 23.12 19.42
CA ARG A 98 -0.85 21.90 18.70
C ARG A 98 -1.29 22.24 17.28
N PRO A 99 -0.79 21.57 16.24
CA PRO A 99 -1.24 21.80 14.88
C PRO A 99 -2.70 21.34 14.72
N VAL A 100 -3.46 22.09 13.93
CA VAL A 100 -4.86 21.77 13.62
C VAL A 100 -4.94 21.26 12.19
N VAL A 101 -5.60 20.12 12.00
CA VAL A 101 -5.92 19.54 10.71
C VAL A 101 -7.44 19.63 10.50
N VAL A 102 -7.86 20.29 9.43
CA VAL A 102 -9.29 20.45 9.10
C VAL A 102 -9.65 19.49 7.97
N GLY A 103 -10.56 18.56 8.27
CA GLY A 103 -11.01 17.48 7.42
C GLY A 103 -10.34 16.15 7.75
N LEU A 104 -11.13 15.08 7.86
CA LEU A 104 -10.68 13.70 8.11
C LEU A 104 -10.86 12.82 6.85
N GLY A 105 -10.59 13.38 5.67
CA GLY A 105 -10.38 12.61 4.43
C GLY A 105 -8.97 12.00 4.37
N PRO A 106 -8.59 11.27 3.30
CA PRO A 106 -7.28 10.62 3.22
C PRO A 106 -6.09 11.58 3.40
N CYS A 107 -6.17 12.80 2.86
CA CYS A 107 -5.13 13.82 3.05
C CYS A 107 -4.97 14.22 4.52
N GLY A 108 -6.08 14.61 5.17
CA GLY A 108 -6.08 15.01 6.58
C GLY A 108 -5.72 13.85 7.52
N LEU A 109 -6.19 12.64 7.23
CA LEU A 109 -5.84 11.42 7.95
C LEU A 109 -4.32 11.21 7.97
N PHE A 110 -3.65 11.25 6.82
CA PHE A 110 -2.20 11.04 6.78
C PHE A 110 -1.41 12.23 7.33
N ALA A 111 -1.89 13.47 7.15
CA ALA A 111 -1.28 14.64 7.79
C ALA A 111 -1.30 14.49 9.32
N ALA A 112 -2.47 14.17 9.89
CA ALA A 112 -2.63 13.95 11.32
C ALA A 112 -1.84 12.74 11.83
N LEU A 113 -1.86 11.61 11.10
CA LEU A 113 -1.14 10.41 11.47
C LEU A 113 0.37 10.65 11.55
N ILE A 114 0.95 11.28 10.53
CA ILE A 114 2.40 11.55 10.49
C ILE A 114 2.78 12.56 11.58
N LEU A 115 2.01 13.63 11.77
CA LEU A 115 2.23 14.59 12.87
C LEU A 115 2.15 13.90 14.24
N ALA A 116 1.18 13.02 14.44
CA ALA A 116 1.03 12.26 15.68
C ALA A 116 2.20 11.29 15.90
N GLN A 117 2.65 10.56 14.87
CA GLN A 117 3.82 9.69 14.93
C GLN A 117 5.11 10.45 15.25
N MET A 118 5.21 11.71 14.83
CA MET A 118 6.32 12.61 15.17
C MET A 118 6.15 13.33 16.52
N GLY A 119 5.06 13.08 17.26
CA GLY A 119 4.82 13.64 18.61
C GLY A 119 4.14 15.01 18.66
N PHE A 120 3.69 15.57 17.54
CA PHE A 120 3.10 16.93 17.48
C PHE A 120 1.68 17.03 18.08
N LYS A 121 1.05 15.92 18.45
CA LYS A 121 -0.29 15.87 19.08
C LYS A 121 -1.35 16.68 18.30
N PRO A 122 -1.54 16.44 16.99
CA PRO A 122 -2.47 17.24 16.17
C PRO A 122 -3.91 17.17 16.70
N ILE A 123 -4.67 18.25 16.47
CA ILE A 123 -6.12 18.31 16.66
C ILE A 123 -6.76 18.14 15.30
N VAL A 124 -7.68 17.18 15.15
CA VAL A 124 -8.40 16.99 13.88
C VAL A 124 -9.84 17.45 14.03
N LEU A 125 -10.30 18.29 13.12
CA LEU A 125 -11.67 18.79 13.05
C LEU A 125 -12.33 18.26 11.78
N GLU A 126 -13.39 17.48 11.90
CA GLU A 126 -14.21 17.02 10.78
C GLU A 126 -15.62 17.58 10.92
N ARG A 127 -16.17 18.13 9.84
CA ARG A 127 -17.52 18.72 9.85
C ARG A 127 -18.61 17.67 9.91
N GLY A 128 -18.38 16.52 9.29
CA GLY A 128 -19.31 15.42 9.28
C GLY A 128 -19.16 14.48 10.46
N LYS A 129 -19.81 13.32 10.35
CA LYS A 129 -19.94 12.38 11.46
C LYS A 129 -18.97 11.22 11.37
N GLU A 130 -18.82 10.50 12.50
CA GLU A 130 -18.21 9.17 12.54
C GLU A 130 -18.86 8.22 11.52
N VAL A 131 -18.07 7.27 11.03
CA VAL A 131 -18.37 6.49 9.83
C VAL A 131 -19.63 5.64 9.96
N ARG A 132 -19.95 5.16 11.17
CA ARG A 132 -21.17 4.39 11.44
C ARG A 132 -22.42 5.25 11.30
N GLN A 133 -22.45 6.43 11.92
CA GLN A 133 -23.58 7.34 11.78
C GLN A 133 -23.64 7.95 10.37
N ARG A 134 -22.49 8.26 9.78
CA ARG A 134 -22.38 8.74 8.39
C ARG A 134 -22.94 7.74 7.38
N THR A 135 -22.69 6.44 7.59
CA THR A 135 -23.23 5.36 6.75
C THR A 135 -24.75 5.34 6.82
N LYS A 136 -25.33 5.47 8.03
CA LYS A 136 -26.79 5.56 8.20
C LYS A 136 -27.38 6.76 7.47
N ASP A 137 -26.79 7.94 7.65
CA ASP A 137 -27.25 9.18 7.02
C ASP A 137 -27.18 9.06 5.48
N THR A 138 -26.07 8.54 4.95
CA THR A 138 -25.84 8.38 3.50
C THR A 138 -26.78 7.35 2.88
N PHE A 139 -26.92 6.16 3.49
CA PHE A 139 -27.79 5.11 2.97
C PHE A 139 -29.28 5.47 3.15
N GLY A 140 -29.62 6.19 4.22
CA GLY A 140 -30.93 6.78 4.41
C GLY A 140 -31.28 7.69 3.23
N PHE A 141 -30.38 8.61 2.88
CA PHE A 141 -30.56 9.50 1.73
C PHE A 141 -30.77 8.71 0.42
N TRP A 142 -29.94 7.70 0.14
CA TRP A 142 -30.12 6.83 -1.04
C TRP A 142 -31.45 6.05 -1.03
N ARG A 143 -32.04 5.84 0.15
CA ARG A 143 -33.37 5.22 0.34
C ARG A 143 -34.50 6.24 0.53
N LYS A 144 -34.33 7.47 0.00
CA LYS A 144 -35.33 8.56 -0.03
C LYS A 144 -35.59 9.26 1.32
N GLN A 145 -34.68 9.16 2.29
CA GLN A 145 -34.68 10.10 3.41
C GLN A 145 -34.12 11.47 2.97
N PRO A 146 -34.42 12.57 3.68
CA PRO A 146 -33.83 13.87 3.38
C PRO A 146 -32.30 13.84 3.43
N LEU A 147 -31.66 14.61 2.54
CA LEU A 147 -30.22 14.82 2.55
C LEU A 147 -29.82 15.53 3.85
N ASN A 148 -28.77 15.03 4.53
CA ASN A 148 -28.06 15.79 5.54
C ASN A 148 -26.86 16.52 4.89
N PRO A 149 -26.86 17.87 4.80
CA PRO A 149 -25.78 18.63 4.19
C PRO A 149 -24.43 18.46 4.87
N GLU A 150 -24.40 18.09 6.15
CA GLU A 150 -23.16 17.92 6.93
C GLU A 150 -22.70 16.45 7.02
N SER A 151 -23.53 15.48 6.63
CA SER A 151 -23.21 14.04 6.77
C SER A 151 -23.72 13.27 5.55
N ASN A 152 -22.83 13.03 4.60
CA ASN A 152 -23.18 12.47 3.30
C ASN A 152 -21.96 11.83 2.62
N VAL A 153 -22.10 11.48 1.35
CA VAL A 153 -21.06 10.85 0.55
C VAL A 153 -19.75 11.67 0.49
N GLN A 154 -19.81 12.99 0.67
CA GLN A 154 -18.63 13.87 0.66
C GLN A 154 -18.06 14.13 2.05
N PHE A 155 -18.92 14.34 3.06
CA PHE A 155 -18.52 14.86 4.37
C PHE A 155 -18.70 13.84 5.51
N GLY A 156 -17.72 13.81 6.41
CA GLY A 156 -17.60 12.87 7.53
C GLY A 156 -16.32 12.05 7.51
N GLU A 157 -16.18 11.14 8.48
CA GLU A 157 -14.98 10.32 8.68
C GLU A 157 -14.58 9.54 7.42
N GLY A 158 -13.31 9.68 7.02
CA GLY A 158 -12.73 9.11 5.80
C GLY A 158 -12.99 9.94 4.53
N GLY A 159 -13.76 11.04 4.63
CA GLY A 159 -14.06 11.96 3.54
C GLY A 159 -14.68 11.28 2.31
N ALA A 160 -14.42 11.80 1.12
CA ALA A 160 -14.98 11.25 -0.12
C ALA A 160 -14.47 9.83 -0.47
N GLY A 161 -13.39 9.37 0.18
CA GLY A 161 -12.82 8.04 -0.08
C GLY A 161 -13.67 6.89 0.47
N THR A 162 -14.46 7.14 1.53
CA THR A 162 -15.16 6.11 2.30
C THR A 162 -16.13 5.28 1.46
N PHE A 163 -16.98 5.92 0.67
CA PHE A 163 -18.01 5.26 -0.15
C PHE A 163 -17.52 5.08 -1.59
N SER A 164 -16.33 4.50 -1.75
CA SER A 164 -15.70 4.29 -3.05
C SER A 164 -15.16 2.87 -3.19
N ASP A 165 -14.84 2.48 -4.42
CA ASP A 165 -14.10 1.24 -4.68
C ASP A 165 -12.72 1.22 -3.99
N GLY A 166 -12.21 2.37 -3.54
CA GLY A 166 -10.95 2.46 -2.81
C GLY A 166 -9.75 2.11 -3.67
N LYS A 167 -9.75 2.53 -4.95
CA LYS A 167 -8.63 2.32 -5.89
C LYS A 167 -7.41 3.11 -5.44
N LEU A 168 -6.26 2.46 -5.32
CA LEU A 168 -5.03 3.03 -4.76
C LEU A 168 -3.90 3.10 -5.81
N TYR A 169 -4.17 3.67 -6.98
CA TYR A 169 -3.13 3.91 -7.99
C TYR A 169 -2.88 5.40 -8.19
N SER A 170 -1.61 5.75 -8.41
CA SER A 170 -1.16 7.10 -8.72
C SER A 170 -0.30 7.07 -9.97
N GLN A 171 -0.39 8.11 -10.79
CA GLN A 171 0.49 8.31 -11.95
C GLN A 171 1.76 9.10 -11.59
N VAL A 172 1.92 9.46 -10.31
CA VAL A 172 3.06 10.25 -9.82
C VAL A 172 4.29 9.36 -9.64
N LYS A 173 5.46 9.89 -10.04
CA LYS A 173 6.77 9.28 -9.74
C LYS A 173 7.10 9.49 -8.26
N ASP A 174 6.99 8.43 -7.47
CA ASP A 174 7.20 8.48 -6.02
C ASP A 174 8.63 8.04 -5.64
N ARG A 175 9.58 8.99 -5.73
CA ARG A 175 11.00 8.74 -5.37
C ARG A 175 11.24 8.56 -3.87
N LYS A 176 10.29 8.98 -3.03
CA LYS A 176 10.41 8.92 -1.56
C LYS A 176 9.57 7.80 -0.94
N HIS A 177 8.92 6.98 -1.78
CA HIS A 177 8.11 5.84 -1.36
C HIS A 177 6.95 6.20 -0.40
N TYR A 178 6.40 7.42 -0.54
CA TYR A 178 5.25 7.87 0.26
C TYR A 178 4.00 7.00 0.02
N GLY A 179 3.76 6.57 -1.21
CA GLY A 179 2.68 5.63 -1.52
C GLY A 179 2.83 4.32 -0.75
N ARG A 180 4.07 3.83 -0.59
CA ARG A 180 4.33 2.60 0.19
C ARG A 180 4.05 2.81 1.68
N LYS A 181 4.38 3.97 2.25
CA LYS A 181 3.98 4.33 3.63
C LYS A 181 2.46 4.31 3.79
N VAL A 182 1.72 4.89 2.85
CA VAL A 182 0.26 4.89 2.86
C VAL A 182 -0.31 3.47 2.87
N LEU A 183 0.18 2.60 1.97
CA LEU A 183 -0.27 1.21 1.90
C LEU A 183 0.05 0.43 3.19
N HIS A 184 1.25 0.61 3.75
CA HIS A 184 1.62 -0.04 5.02
C HIS A 184 0.70 0.36 6.17
N GLU A 185 0.33 1.64 6.29
CA GLU A 185 -0.58 2.09 7.35
C GLU A 185 -2.00 1.56 7.14
N PHE A 186 -2.47 1.44 5.89
CA PHE A 186 -3.74 0.78 5.61
C PHE A 186 -3.74 -0.70 6.00
N VAL A 187 -2.70 -1.46 5.64
CA VAL A 187 -2.59 -2.86 6.04
C VAL A 187 -2.51 -2.99 7.56
N LYS A 188 -1.72 -2.13 8.22
CA LYS A 188 -1.64 -2.08 9.68
C LYS A 188 -3.00 -1.80 10.35
N ALA A 189 -3.86 -1.05 9.67
CA ALA A 189 -5.23 -0.77 10.10
C ALA A 189 -6.26 -1.84 9.68
N GLY A 190 -5.82 -2.95 9.07
CA GLY A 190 -6.67 -4.10 8.72
C GLY A 190 -7.06 -4.20 7.24
N ALA A 191 -6.50 -3.38 6.35
CA ALA A 191 -6.70 -3.55 4.92
C ALA A 191 -6.03 -4.83 4.39
N PRO A 192 -6.50 -5.42 3.27
CA PRO A 192 -5.95 -6.66 2.73
C PRO A 192 -4.46 -6.52 2.39
N GLU A 193 -3.64 -7.50 2.78
CA GLU A 193 -2.19 -7.49 2.49
C GLU A 193 -1.87 -7.40 1.00
N GLU A 194 -2.77 -7.92 0.15
CA GLU A 194 -2.62 -7.89 -1.31
C GLU A 194 -2.49 -6.50 -1.91
N ILE A 195 -2.95 -5.45 -1.21
CA ILE A 195 -2.77 -4.06 -1.69
C ILE A 195 -1.30 -3.65 -1.77
N MET A 196 -0.41 -4.34 -1.05
CA MET A 196 1.03 -4.06 -1.04
C MET A 196 1.73 -4.47 -2.33
N TYR A 197 1.18 -5.44 -3.06
CA TYR A 197 1.84 -6.01 -4.23
C TYR A 197 0.98 -6.02 -5.50
N VAL A 198 -0.35 -6.04 -5.43
CA VAL A 198 -1.18 -6.02 -6.64
C VAL A 198 -1.00 -4.70 -7.40
N SER A 199 -0.74 -4.79 -8.71
CA SER A 199 -0.44 -3.63 -9.58
C SER A 199 -1.57 -2.58 -9.70
N LYS A 200 -2.82 -2.96 -9.46
CA LYS A 200 -4.00 -2.08 -9.44
C LYS A 200 -4.80 -2.37 -8.17
N PRO A 201 -4.29 -1.96 -7.00
CA PRO A 201 -4.89 -2.36 -5.74
C PRO A 201 -6.17 -1.56 -5.48
N HIS A 202 -7.12 -2.23 -4.83
CA HIS A 202 -8.35 -1.64 -4.31
C HIS A 202 -8.65 -2.22 -2.92
N ILE A 203 -9.29 -1.44 -2.05
CA ILE A 203 -9.71 -1.92 -0.72
C ILE A 203 -11.19 -2.35 -0.74
N GLY A 204 -12.04 -1.59 -1.43
CA GLY A 204 -13.50 -1.73 -1.40
C GLY A 204 -14.17 -1.07 -0.19
N THR A 205 -15.34 -0.46 -0.41
CA THR A 205 -16.11 0.31 0.61
C THR A 205 -16.23 -0.39 1.97
N PHE A 206 -16.61 -1.67 2.01
CA PHE A 206 -16.85 -2.37 3.27
C PHE A 206 -15.59 -2.63 4.10
N LYS A 207 -14.41 -2.65 3.48
CA LYS A 207 -13.13 -2.78 4.20
C LYS A 207 -12.57 -1.42 4.62
N LEU A 208 -13.01 -0.32 3.99
CA LEU A 208 -12.71 1.05 4.42
C LEU A 208 -13.49 1.43 5.68
N VAL A 209 -14.67 0.85 5.86
CA VAL A 209 -15.52 1.02 7.03
C VAL A 209 -15.46 -0.28 7.82
N ASN A 210 -14.36 -0.52 8.52
CA ASN A 210 -14.27 -1.69 9.40
C ASN A 210 -15.43 -1.60 10.42
N MET A 211 -16.43 -2.47 10.28
CA MET A 211 -17.64 -2.44 11.10
C MET A 211 -17.38 -2.94 12.51
#